data_AF-A0A935A1V2-F1
#
_entry.id   AF-A0A935A1V2-F1
#
_cell.length_a   1.000
_cell.length_b   1.000
_cell.length_c   1.000
_cell.angle_alpha   90.00
_cell.angle_beta   90.00
_cell.angle_gamma   90.00
#
_symmetry.space_group_name_H-M   'P 1'
#
loop_
_entity.id
_entity.type
_entity.pdbx_description
1 polymer ?
#
loop_
_entity_poly.entity_id
_entity_poly.type
_entity_poly.pdbx_seq_one_letter_code
_entity_poly.pdbx_strand_id
1 'polypeptide(L)'
;MRISDDRYSRDRSRLDLALQFIRHEARTHTIKTWTGLTDDRIRKLYRTYVADSSECHVPRHRGKSPSQAAFFMRSPRMRQETALLASMLLLFDVLPAQPVSADAPRPDATVPRGSLLCKAFEAYRELSPRPNISFEHTVFLATALLRGHELRINACRDCGSVVVVDRLVLRTPTCLECQQTHATFRPPSCRTR
;
A
#
# COMPACT_ATOMS: atom_id res chain seq x y z
N MET A 1 30.40 -17.16 -13.83
CA MET A 1 29.54 -16.05 -13.36
C MET A 1 30.45 -14.88 -13.03
N ARG A 2 30.41 -13.79 -13.81
CA ARG A 2 31.33 -12.64 -13.64
C ARG A 2 30.70 -11.67 -12.64
N ILE A 3 31.43 -11.37 -11.56
CA ILE A 3 31.03 -10.45 -10.47
C ILE A 3 30.54 -9.07 -10.99
N SER A 4 31.00 -8.67 -12.18
CA SER A 4 30.55 -7.46 -12.88
C SER A 4 29.08 -7.50 -13.32
N ASP A 5 28.58 -8.65 -13.77
CA ASP A 5 27.20 -8.80 -14.26
C ASP A 5 26.20 -8.72 -13.09
N ASP A 6 26.56 -9.29 -11.94
CA ASP A 6 25.74 -9.24 -10.71
C ASP A 6 25.68 -7.84 -10.09
N ARG A 7 26.72 -7.01 -10.27
CA ARG A 7 26.67 -5.60 -9.86
C ARG A 7 25.77 -4.81 -10.81
N TYR A 8 25.92 -5.02 -12.11
CA TYR A 8 25.14 -4.33 -13.13
C TYR A 8 23.64 -4.64 -13.01
N SER A 9 23.27 -5.91 -12.82
CA SER A 9 21.87 -6.34 -12.68
C SER A 9 21.19 -5.72 -11.45
N ARG A 10 21.90 -5.64 -10.32
CA ARG A 10 21.40 -5.00 -9.10
C ARG A 10 21.19 -3.50 -9.28
N ASP A 11 22.15 -2.81 -9.88
CA ASP A 11 22.03 -1.37 -10.11
C ASP A 11 20.93 -1.06 -11.14
N ARG A 12 20.80 -1.89 -12.19
CA ARG A 12 19.68 -1.79 -13.13
C ARG A 12 18.34 -1.95 -12.43
N SER A 13 18.19 -2.97 -11.58
CA SER A 13 16.96 -3.21 -10.83
C SER A 13 16.56 -2.03 -9.93
N ARG A 14 17.54 -1.36 -9.31
CA ARG A 14 17.30 -0.14 -8.51
C ARG A 14 16.80 1.03 -9.37
N LEU A 15 17.38 1.22 -10.56
CA LEU A 15 16.99 2.27 -11.49
C LEU A 15 15.59 2.02 -12.07
N ASP A 16 15.30 0.78 -12.47
CA ASP A 16 13.99 0.37 -13.00
C ASP A 16 12.90 0.57 -11.94
N LEU A 17 13.16 0.18 -10.70
CA LEU A 17 12.25 0.43 -9.58
C LEU A 17 12.05 1.93 -9.32
N ALA A 18 13.11 2.73 -9.37
CA ALA A 18 13.01 4.17 -9.20
C ALA A 18 12.12 4.81 -10.29
N LEU A 19 12.23 4.36 -11.53
CA LEU A 19 11.37 4.82 -12.63
C LEU A 19 9.90 4.45 -12.39
N GLN A 20 9.61 3.24 -11.92
CA GLN A 20 8.25 2.84 -11.56
C GLN A 20 7.68 3.72 -10.45
N PHE A 21 8.46 3.96 -9.39
CA PHE A 21 8.03 4.82 -8.29
C PHE A 21 7.78 6.27 -8.74
N ILE A 22 8.63 6.79 -9.64
CA ILE A 22 8.41 8.12 -10.22
C ILE A 22 7.09 8.15 -11.01
N ARG A 23 6.83 7.15 -11.86
CA ARG A 23 5.56 7.06 -12.61
C ARG A 23 4.33 6.96 -11.71
N HIS A 24 4.48 6.37 -10.53
CA HIS A 24 3.46 6.34 -9.47
C HIS A 24 3.45 7.59 -8.58
N GLU A 25 4.11 8.67 -9.00
CA GLU A 25 4.18 9.97 -8.33
C GLU A 25 4.77 9.92 -6.91
N ALA A 26 5.66 8.95 -6.63
CA ALA A 26 6.30 8.81 -5.34
C ALA A 26 7.19 10.01 -5.00
N ARG A 27 7.25 10.35 -3.71
CA ARG A 27 8.15 11.39 -3.17
C ARG A 27 9.59 10.91 -3.24
N THR A 28 10.53 11.85 -3.37
CA THR A 28 11.97 11.55 -3.43
C THR A 28 12.43 10.72 -2.23
N HIS A 29 11.92 11.05 -1.04
CA HIS A 29 12.26 10.32 0.19
C HIS A 29 11.87 8.84 0.09
N THR A 30 10.66 8.55 -0.36
CA THR A 30 10.16 7.19 -0.59
C THR A 30 11.04 6.45 -1.61
N ILE A 31 11.33 7.07 -2.75
CA ILE A 31 12.19 6.46 -3.78
C ILE A 31 13.56 6.12 -3.20
N LYS A 32 14.17 7.05 -2.46
CA LYS A 32 15.47 6.85 -1.81
C LYS A 32 15.46 5.72 -0.80
N THR A 33 14.45 5.67 0.06
CA THR A 33 14.33 4.63 1.10
C THR A 33 14.23 3.23 0.51
N TRP A 34 13.53 3.05 -0.61
CA TRP A 34 13.32 1.73 -1.23
C TRP A 34 14.42 1.31 -2.21
N THR A 35 15.09 2.26 -2.86
CA THR A 35 16.09 1.97 -3.90
C THR A 35 17.53 2.14 -3.42
N GLY A 36 17.76 2.89 -2.35
CA GLY A 36 19.09 3.30 -1.88
C GLY A 36 19.79 4.32 -2.77
N LEU A 37 19.11 4.89 -3.77
CA LEU A 37 19.68 5.91 -4.65
C LEU A 37 19.79 7.26 -3.95
N THR A 38 20.81 8.04 -4.33
CA THR A 38 20.97 9.42 -3.87
C THR A 38 19.96 10.34 -4.55
N ASP A 39 19.61 11.42 -3.88
CA ASP A 39 18.70 12.46 -4.39
C ASP A 39 19.15 13.00 -5.75
N ASP A 40 20.46 13.15 -5.98
CA ASP A 40 21.01 13.59 -7.25
C ASP A 40 20.79 12.56 -8.38
N ARG A 41 21.04 11.27 -8.10
CA ARG A 41 20.77 10.19 -9.07
C ARG A 41 19.30 10.12 -9.44
N ILE A 42 18.39 10.27 -8.48
CA ILE A 42 16.94 10.32 -8.72
C ILE A 42 16.59 11.53 -9.59
N ARG A 43 17.15 12.71 -9.31
CA ARG A 43 16.94 13.93 -10.10
C ARG A 43 17.46 13.78 -11.54
N LYS A 44 18.62 13.15 -11.73
CA LYS A 44 19.18 12.90 -13.07
C LYS A 44 18.30 11.93 -13.85
N LEU A 45 17.88 10.84 -13.21
CA LEU A 45 17.00 9.84 -13.80
C LEU A 45 15.63 10.43 -14.20
N TYR A 46 15.03 11.28 -13.37
CA TYR A 46 13.80 11.99 -13.72
C TYR A 46 13.97 12.87 -14.97
N ARG A 47 15.05 13.67 -15.04
CA ARG A 47 15.29 14.56 -16.18
C ARG A 47 15.43 13.74 -17.47
N THR A 48 16.30 12.74 -17.47
CA THR A 48 16.65 11.96 -18.66
C THR A 48 15.51 11.07 -19.18
N TYR A 49 14.68 10.50 -18.31
CA TYR A 49 13.72 9.45 -18.70
C TYR A 49 12.26 9.79 -18.48
N VAL A 50 11.94 10.95 -17.91
CA VAL A 50 10.56 11.34 -17.62
C VAL A 50 10.27 12.75 -18.10
N ALA A 51 11.15 13.72 -17.82
CA ALA A 51 10.96 15.10 -18.28
C ALA A 51 11.12 15.22 -19.80
N ASP A 52 12.09 14.52 -20.38
CA ASP A 52 12.34 14.53 -21.83
C ASP A 52 11.37 13.62 -22.61
N SER A 53 10.59 12.79 -21.90
CA SER A 53 9.60 11.88 -22.50
C SER A 53 8.28 12.62 -22.69
N SER A 54 7.94 12.97 -23.93
CA SER A 54 6.81 13.82 -24.29
C SER A 54 5.41 13.26 -23.97
N GLU A 55 5.32 12.04 -23.44
CA GLU A 55 4.05 11.30 -23.34
C GLU A 55 3.24 11.60 -22.07
N CYS A 56 3.84 12.02 -20.95
CA CYS A 56 3.09 12.37 -19.73
C CYS A 56 3.95 13.15 -18.72
N HIS A 57 3.61 14.41 -18.43
CA HIS A 57 4.24 15.14 -17.32
C HIS A 57 3.78 14.56 -15.98
N VAL A 58 4.69 13.91 -15.26
CA VAL A 58 4.42 13.34 -13.93
C VAL A 58 4.45 14.45 -12.86
N PRO A 59 3.35 14.69 -12.13
CA PRO A 59 3.33 15.66 -11.03
C PRO A 59 4.36 15.34 -9.94
N ARG A 60 5.00 16.38 -9.41
CA ARG A 60 5.96 16.26 -8.32
C ARG A 60 5.40 16.85 -7.03
N HIS A 61 4.97 15.96 -6.13
CA HIS A 61 4.45 16.35 -4.81
C HIS A 61 5.57 16.83 -3.87
N ARG A 62 5.35 17.97 -3.21
CA ARG A 62 6.27 18.54 -2.21
C ARG A 62 5.71 18.37 -0.78
N GLY A 63 6.58 18.42 0.23
CA GLY A 63 6.22 18.33 1.66
C GLY A 63 6.48 16.96 2.30
N LYS A 64 5.83 16.71 3.45
CA LYS A 64 5.94 15.45 4.21
C LYS A 64 5.07 14.34 3.59
N SER A 65 5.54 13.09 3.67
CA SER A 65 4.73 11.92 3.32
C SER A 65 3.52 11.78 4.26
N PRO A 66 2.39 11.24 3.79
CA PRO A 66 1.21 11.02 4.62
C PRO A 66 1.53 10.05 5.77
N SER A 67 0.97 10.32 6.94
CA SER A 67 1.27 9.57 8.17
C SER A 67 0.06 9.33 9.06
N GLN A 68 -1.16 9.63 8.60
CA GLN A 68 -2.37 9.52 9.43
C GLN A 68 -3.12 8.24 9.11
N ALA A 69 -3.08 7.25 10.01
CA ALA A 69 -3.82 5.98 9.84
C ALA A 69 -5.34 6.18 9.70
N ALA A 70 -5.89 7.23 10.33
CA ALA A 70 -7.31 7.60 10.23
C ALA A 70 -7.77 7.82 8.77
N PHE A 71 -6.86 8.17 7.84
CA PHE A 71 -7.16 8.34 6.42
C PHE A 71 -7.87 7.10 5.81
N PHE A 72 -7.46 5.90 6.21
CA PHE A 72 -7.99 4.65 5.67
C PHE A 72 -9.38 4.29 6.20
N MET A 73 -9.75 4.84 7.37
CA MET A 73 -10.98 4.48 8.09
C MET A 73 -12.04 5.59 8.04
N ARG A 74 -11.72 6.77 7.51
CA ARG A 74 -12.57 7.98 7.56
C ARG A 74 -13.94 7.86 6.91
N SER A 75 -14.14 6.96 5.95
CA SER A 75 -15.43 6.76 5.28
C SER A 75 -15.65 5.30 4.89
N PRO A 76 -16.90 4.86 4.65
CA PRO A 76 -17.19 3.52 4.14
C PRO A 76 -16.41 3.23 2.84
N ARG A 77 -16.46 4.15 1.87
CA ARG A 77 -15.71 4.01 0.63
C ARG A 77 -14.20 3.81 0.83
N MET A 78 -13.59 4.61 1.71
CA MET A 78 -12.16 4.47 2.01
C MET A 78 -11.84 3.12 2.67
N ARG A 79 -12.73 2.64 3.56
CA ARG A 79 -12.58 1.31 4.18
C ARG A 79 -12.64 0.19 3.13
N GLN A 80 -13.53 0.29 2.15
CA GLN A 80 -13.61 -0.67 1.04
C GLN A 80 -12.35 -0.65 0.17
N GLU A 81 -11.90 0.53 -0.25
CA GLU A 81 -10.67 0.66 -1.05
C GLU A 81 -9.43 0.20 -0.28
N THR A 82 -9.38 0.47 1.03
CA THR A 82 -8.30 -0.01 1.90
C THR A 82 -8.30 -1.53 2.01
N ALA A 83 -9.48 -2.15 2.17
CA ALA A 83 -9.61 -3.60 2.20
C ALA A 83 -9.19 -4.25 0.88
N LEU A 84 -9.58 -3.67 -0.26
CA LEU A 84 -9.15 -4.10 -1.59
C LEU A 84 -7.63 -4.01 -1.72
N LEU A 85 -7.04 -2.86 -1.39
CA LEU A 85 -5.61 -2.65 -1.46
C LEU A 85 -4.85 -3.60 -0.51
N ALA A 86 -5.31 -3.78 0.72
CA ALA A 86 -4.72 -4.73 1.67
C ALA A 86 -4.78 -6.18 1.15
N SER A 87 -5.86 -6.54 0.46
CA SER A 87 -5.97 -7.85 -0.21
C SER A 87 -4.93 -8.00 -1.31
N MET A 88 -4.71 -6.97 -2.14
CA MET A 88 -3.64 -6.99 -3.15
C MET A 88 -2.26 -7.08 -2.51
N LEU A 89 -2.02 -6.34 -1.42
CA LEU A 89 -0.73 -6.38 -0.70
C LEU A 89 -0.43 -7.76 -0.11
N LEU A 90 -1.46 -8.50 0.33
CA LEU A 90 -1.32 -9.90 0.74
C LEU A 90 -1.08 -10.83 -0.46
N LEU A 91 -1.88 -10.67 -1.52
CA LEU A 91 -1.85 -11.54 -2.70
C LEU A 91 -0.50 -11.49 -3.44
N PHE A 92 0.15 -10.32 -3.48
CA PHE A 92 1.47 -10.14 -4.09
C PHE A 92 2.63 -10.35 -3.09
N ASP A 93 2.37 -10.91 -1.91
CA ASP A 93 3.36 -11.17 -0.85
C ASP A 93 4.15 -9.92 -0.41
N VAL A 94 3.55 -8.73 -0.55
CA VAL A 94 4.12 -7.50 0.02
C VAL A 94 4.01 -7.56 1.54
N LEU A 95 2.89 -8.07 2.04
CA LEU A 95 2.64 -8.33 3.45
C LEU A 95 2.73 -9.83 3.71
N PRO A 96 3.32 -10.26 4.84
CA PRO A 96 3.31 -11.67 5.22
C PRO A 96 1.88 -12.11 5.54
N ALA A 97 1.53 -13.34 5.15
CA ALA A 97 0.21 -13.92 5.41
C ALA A 97 -0.07 -14.10 6.92
N GLN A 98 0.98 -14.24 7.74
CA GLN A 98 0.88 -14.29 9.20
C GLN A 98 1.56 -13.07 9.83
N PRO A 99 0.98 -12.52 10.93
CA PRO A 99 1.60 -11.44 11.65
C PRO A 99 2.96 -11.90 12.17
N VAL A 100 4.02 -11.24 11.71
CA VAL A 100 5.37 -11.48 12.22
C VAL A 100 5.40 -11.03 13.68
N SER A 101 6.08 -11.80 14.54
CA SER A 101 6.28 -11.43 15.94
C SER A 101 6.78 -9.98 16.06
N ALA A 102 6.36 -9.26 17.09
CA ALA A 102 6.76 -7.87 17.33
C ALA A 102 8.29 -7.68 17.38
N ASP A 103 9.03 -8.75 17.67
CA ASP A 103 10.48 -8.79 17.79
C ASP A 103 11.20 -9.17 16.50
N ALA A 104 10.48 -9.49 15.42
CA ALA A 104 11.10 -9.88 14.17
C ALA A 104 11.79 -8.67 13.50
N PRO A 105 12.92 -8.90 12.80
CA PRO A 105 13.58 -7.86 12.02
C PRO A 105 12.58 -7.20 11.08
N ARG A 106 12.53 -5.87 11.12
CA ARG A 106 11.63 -5.10 10.26
C ARG A 106 11.91 -5.52 8.82
N PRO A 107 10.88 -5.93 8.05
CA PRO A 107 11.14 -6.29 6.67
C PRO A 107 11.48 -5.00 5.93
N ASP A 108 12.76 -4.86 5.61
CA ASP A 108 13.34 -3.63 5.10
C ASP A 108 12.73 -3.24 3.75
N ALA A 109 12.82 -1.95 3.44
CA ALA A 109 12.50 -1.43 2.12
C ALA A 109 13.54 -1.94 1.12
N THR A 110 13.27 -3.09 0.51
CA THR A 110 14.15 -3.75 -0.45
C THR A 110 13.63 -3.60 -1.87
N VAL A 111 14.54 -3.68 -2.84
CA VAL A 111 14.20 -3.56 -4.26
C VAL A 111 13.18 -4.62 -4.71
N PRO A 112 13.35 -5.93 -4.42
CA PRO A 112 12.38 -6.94 -4.84
C PRO A 112 10.98 -6.68 -4.29
N ARG A 113 10.90 -6.29 -3.02
CA ARG A 113 9.62 -5.95 -2.38
C ARG A 113 9.00 -4.68 -2.95
N GLY A 114 9.82 -3.70 -3.32
CA GLY A 114 9.35 -2.50 -4.01
C GLY A 114 8.68 -2.82 -5.34
N SER A 115 9.24 -3.78 -6.09
CA SER A 115 8.62 -4.24 -7.34
C SER A 115 7.27 -4.93 -7.08
N LEU A 116 7.15 -5.73 -6.02
CA LEU A 116 5.87 -6.33 -5.61
C LEU A 116 4.85 -5.26 -5.17
N LEU A 117 5.31 -4.22 -4.48
CA LEU A 117 4.48 -3.09 -4.09
C LEU A 117 3.91 -2.35 -5.31
N CYS A 118 4.72 -2.14 -6.35
CA CYS A 118 4.24 -1.55 -7.61
C CYS A 118 3.15 -2.41 -8.25
N LYS A 119 3.35 -3.73 -8.35
CA LYS A 119 2.35 -4.66 -8.91
C LYS A 119 1.04 -4.63 -8.12
N ALA A 120 1.12 -4.66 -6.79
CA ALA A 120 -0.06 -4.60 -5.93
C ALA A 120 -0.84 -3.28 -6.10
N PHE A 121 -0.12 -2.16 -6.23
CA PHE A 121 -0.73 -0.85 -6.46
C PHE A 121 -1.38 -0.74 -7.84
N GLU A 122 -0.72 -1.25 -8.88
CA GLU A 122 -1.25 -1.30 -10.25
C GLU A 122 -2.53 -2.13 -10.32
N ALA A 123 -2.54 -3.32 -9.71
CA ALA A 123 -3.74 -4.16 -9.62
C ALA A 123 -4.89 -3.46 -8.86
N TYR A 124 -4.59 -2.76 -7.76
CA TYR A 124 -5.58 -1.94 -7.07
C TYR A 124 -6.15 -0.83 -7.96
N ARG A 125 -5.30 -0.15 -8.72
CA ARG A 125 -5.74 0.93 -9.64
C ARG A 125 -6.62 0.40 -10.76
N GLU A 126 -6.35 -0.80 -11.26
CA GLU A 126 -7.15 -1.44 -12.30
C GLU A 126 -8.53 -1.87 -11.78
N LEU A 127 -8.58 -2.37 -10.55
CA LEU A 127 -9.83 -2.83 -9.91
C LEU A 127 -10.68 -1.70 -9.29
N SER A 128 -10.10 -0.51 -9.08
CA SER A 128 -10.79 0.62 -8.48
C SER A 128 -11.21 1.64 -9.55
N PRO A 129 -12.53 1.85 -9.80
CA PRO A 129 -13.00 2.77 -10.83
C PRO A 129 -12.55 4.23 -10.65
N ARG A 130 -12.28 4.63 -9.40
CA ARG A 130 -11.75 5.95 -9.04
C ARG A 130 -10.86 5.79 -7.79
N PRO A 131 -9.56 5.52 -7.96
CA PRO A 131 -8.66 5.26 -6.83
C PRO A 131 -8.45 6.53 -6.01
N ASN A 132 -8.79 6.47 -4.72
CA ASN A 132 -8.58 7.57 -3.77
C ASN A 132 -7.30 7.40 -2.95
N ILE A 133 -6.68 6.23 -3.00
CA ILE A 133 -5.44 5.93 -2.30
C ILE A 133 -4.27 6.17 -3.25
N SER A 134 -3.44 7.17 -2.95
CA SER A 134 -2.22 7.41 -3.73
C SER A 134 -1.13 6.39 -3.41
N PHE A 135 -0.08 6.34 -4.24
CA PHE A 135 1.04 5.45 -4.01
C PHE A 135 1.74 5.71 -2.65
N GLU A 136 1.87 6.98 -2.26
CA GLU A 136 2.40 7.34 -0.93
C GLU A 136 1.56 6.77 0.21
N HIS A 137 0.22 6.80 0.09
CA HIS A 137 -0.65 6.17 1.08
C HIS A 137 -0.53 4.64 1.03
N THR A 138 -0.25 4.05 -0.13
CA THR A 138 -0.02 2.61 -0.27
C THR A 138 1.25 2.17 0.47
N VAL A 139 2.35 2.91 0.29
CA VAL A 139 3.60 2.70 1.04
C VAL A 139 3.35 2.86 2.54
N PHE A 140 2.60 3.89 2.94
CA PHE A 140 2.26 4.13 4.34
C PHE A 140 1.40 2.99 4.93
N LEU A 141 0.37 2.54 4.21
CA LEU A 141 -0.50 1.43 4.63
C LEU A 141 0.31 0.15 4.83
N ALA A 142 1.13 -0.23 3.83
CA ALA A 142 1.97 -1.42 3.92
C ALA A 142 2.89 -1.33 5.14
N THR A 143 3.55 -0.18 5.35
CA THR A 143 4.42 0.04 6.50
C THR A 143 3.66 -0.03 7.83
N ALA A 144 2.48 0.57 7.92
CA ALA A 144 1.65 0.59 9.12
C ALA A 144 1.15 -0.82 9.49
N LEU A 145 0.73 -1.60 8.49
CA LEU A 145 0.29 -2.99 8.68
C LEU A 145 1.42 -3.92 9.09
N LEU A 146 2.63 -3.73 8.54
CA LEU A 146 3.81 -4.50 8.93
C LEU A 146 4.26 -4.21 10.35
N ARG A 147 4.19 -2.93 10.77
CA ARG A 147 4.48 -2.54 12.15
C ARG A 147 3.42 -3.03 13.11
N GLY A 148 2.17 -3.12 12.66
CA GLY A 148 1.05 -3.59 13.46
C GLY A 148 0.73 -2.72 14.68
N HIS A 149 1.32 -1.53 14.83
CA HIS A 149 1.12 -0.66 16.01
C HIS A 149 -0.22 0.07 15.97
N GLU A 150 -0.61 0.59 14.80
CA GLU A 150 -1.83 1.38 14.62
C GLU A 150 -2.90 0.61 13.85
N LEU A 151 -2.51 -0.12 12.81
CA LEU A 151 -3.40 -0.85 11.92
C LEU A 151 -3.07 -2.33 11.93
N ARG A 152 -4.10 -3.16 11.80
CA ARG A 152 -3.96 -4.61 11.60
C ARG A 152 -4.92 -5.11 10.53
N ILE A 153 -4.52 -6.18 9.86
CA ILE A 153 -5.43 -6.98 9.03
C ILE A 153 -6.20 -7.92 9.94
N ASN A 154 -7.48 -8.07 9.66
CA ASN A 154 -8.36 -9.06 10.28
C ASN A 154 -9.28 -9.66 9.22
N ALA A 155 -10.00 -10.72 9.57
CA ALA A 155 -11.03 -11.29 8.72
C ALA A 155 -12.41 -10.77 9.16
N CYS A 156 -13.29 -10.52 8.19
CA CYS A 156 -14.70 -10.28 8.46
C CYS A 156 -15.30 -11.50 9.17
N ARG A 157 -16.00 -11.28 10.29
CA ARG A 157 -16.64 -12.37 11.04
C ARG A 157 -17.61 -13.20 10.19
N ASP A 158 -18.32 -12.56 9.26
CA ASP A 158 -19.47 -13.19 8.59
C ASP A 158 -19.08 -13.82 7.25
N CYS A 159 -18.14 -13.23 6.49
CA CYS A 159 -17.74 -13.71 5.16
C CYS A 159 -16.25 -14.02 5.01
N GLY A 160 -15.43 -13.79 6.04
CA GLY A 160 -13.98 -14.04 6.00
C GLY A 160 -13.16 -13.05 5.17
N SER A 161 -13.78 -12.07 4.50
CA SER A 161 -13.06 -11.08 3.68
C SER A 161 -12.04 -10.29 4.49
N VAL A 162 -10.95 -9.86 3.85
CA VAL A 162 -9.94 -9.00 4.47
C VAL A 162 -10.57 -7.68 4.93
N VAL A 163 -10.32 -7.29 6.17
CA VAL A 163 -10.70 -6.01 6.74
C VAL A 163 -9.48 -5.39 7.42
N VAL A 164 -9.22 -4.12 7.13
CA VAL A 164 -8.23 -3.34 7.88
C VAL A 164 -8.94 -2.64 9.02
N VAL A 165 -8.39 -2.76 10.23
CA VAL A 165 -8.92 -2.14 11.43
C VAL A 165 -7.82 -1.47 12.23
N ASP A 166 -8.22 -0.50 13.06
CA ASP A 166 -7.36 0.02 14.10
C ASP A 166 -7.04 -1.09 15.13
N ARG A 167 -5.81 -1.13 15.62
CA ARG A 167 -5.33 -2.14 16.57
C ARG A 167 -6.17 -2.16 17.84
N LEU A 168 -6.68 -1.01 18.29
CA LEU A 168 -7.45 -0.85 19.52
C LEU A 168 -8.93 -1.24 19.36
N VAL A 169 -9.37 -1.64 18.17
CA VAL A 169 -10.74 -2.14 17.97
C VAL A 169 -10.93 -3.44 18.76
N LEU A 170 -11.82 -3.37 19.76
CA LEU A 170 -12.20 -4.51 20.62
C LEU A 170 -13.26 -5.43 20.00
N ARG A 171 -14.09 -4.90 19.08
CA ARG A 171 -15.17 -5.67 18.46
C ARG A 171 -14.67 -6.49 17.28
N THR A 172 -15.25 -7.66 17.07
CA THR A 172 -15.00 -8.44 15.86
C THR A 172 -15.43 -7.64 14.63
N PRO A 173 -14.54 -7.40 13.67
CA PRO A 173 -14.88 -6.56 12.53
C PRO A 173 -15.79 -7.28 11.55
N THR A 174 -16.64 -6.49 10.92
CA THR A 174 -17.46 -6.89 9.79
C THR A 174 -17.10 -6.01 8.60
N CYS A 175 -17.07 -6.60 7.40
CA CYS A 175 -16.87 -5.81 6.18
C CYS A 175 -18.12 -4.97 5.90
N LEU A 176 -17.97 -3.99 5.01
CA LEU A 176 -19.05 -3.05 4.69
C LEU A 176 -20.25 -3.73 4.05
N GLU A 177 -20.02 -4.75 3.21
CA GLU A 177 -21.07 -5.49 2.55
C GLU A 177 -21.96 -6.19 3.60
N CYS A 178 -21.34 -6.96 4.50
CA CYS A 178 -22.06 -7.61 5.59
C CYS A 178 -22.75 -6.58 6.50
N GLN A 179 -22.12 -5.44 6.81
CA GLN A 179 -22.77 -4.36 7.58
C GLN A 179 -24.05 -3.84 6.90
N GLN A 180 -24.03 -3.68 5.58
CA GLN A 180 -25.20 -3.24 4.82
C GLN A 180 -26.28 -4.33 4.81
N THR A 181 -25.91 -5.61 4.60
CA THR A 181 -26.85 -6.73 4.64
C THR A 181 -27.57 -6.80 6.00
N HIS A 182 -26.83 -6.72 7.10
CA HIS A 182 -27.42 -6.71 8.45
C HIS A 182 -28.31 -5.50 8.72
N ALA A 183 -27.99 -4.33 8.16
CA ALA A 183 -28.82 -3.14 8.30
C ALA A 183 -30.15 -3.28 7.55
N THR A 184 -30.15 -3.92 6.37
CA THR A 184 -31.36 -4.23 5.61
C THR A 184 -32.19 -5.35 6.25
N PHE A 185 -31.53 -6.32 6.87
CA PHE A 185 -32.16 -7.42 7.60
C PHE A 185 -32.30 -7.07 9.08
N ARG A 186 -33.04 -5.99 9.41
CA ARG A 186 -33.42 -5.73 10.80
C ARG A 186 -34.73 -6.51 11.07
N PRO A 187 -34.71 -7.61 11.85
CA PRO A 187 -35.95 -8.31 12.19
C PRO A 187 -36.90 -7.33 12.89
N PRO A 188 -38.23 -7.44 12.71
CA PRO A 188 -39.18 -6.59 13.41
C PRO A 188 -38.91 -6.71 14.90
N SER A 189 -38.55 -5.58 15.54
CA SER A 189 -38.33 -5.54 16.98
C SER A 189 -39.61 -6.02 17.66
N CYS A 190 -39.54 -7.17 18.33
CA CYS A 190 -40.63 -7.66 19.16
C CYS A 190 -40.83 -6.63 20.27
N ARG A 191 -41.86 -5.79 20.14
CA ARG A 191 -42.26 -4.84 21.20
C ARG A 191 -42.70 -5.69 22.39
N THR A 192 -41.86 -5.76 23.41
CA THR A 192 -42.28 -6.22 24.74
C THR A 192 -43.35 -5.27 25.24
N ARG A 193 -44.52 -5.85 25.50
CA ARG A 193 -45.73 -5.21 26.00
C ARG A 193 -45.67 -5.12 27.52
#